data_AF-D6Y7T2-F1
#
_entry.id   AF-D6Y7T2-F1
#
_cell.length_a   1.000
_cell.length_b   1.000
_cell.length_c   1.000
_cell.angle_alpha   90.00
_cell.angle_beta   90.00
_cell.angle_gamma   90.00
#
_symmetry.space_group_name_H-M   'P 1'
#
loop_
_entity.id
_entity.type
_entity.pdbx_description
1 polymer ?
#
loop_
_entity_poly.entity_id
_entity_poly.type
_entity_poly.pdbx_seq_one_letter_code
_entity_poly.pdbx_strand_id
1 'polypeptide(L)'
;MQTTREPQISPAEVVRALAARFPAWTIWWGEATRRYWGMRRRRDGALIYIEANSAQEFVQRARQTDAWLRSHAADRPETRRDRRSPGPRTA
;
A
#
# COMPACT_ATOMS: atom_id res chain seq x y z
N MET A 1 27.35 6.41 36.86
CA MET A 1 26.42 7.02 35.88
C MET A 1 26.16 5.99 34.79
N GLN A 2 25.03 5.29 34.86
CA GLN A 2 24.63 4.32 33.83
C GLN A 2 23.69 5.03 32.87
N THR A 3 24.15 5.30 31.64
CA THR A 3 23.27 5.73 30.56
C THR A 3 22.50 4.51 30.11
N THR A 4 21.22 4.44 30.47
CA THR A 4 20.27 3.48 29.91
C THR A 4 20.28 3.68 28.40
N ARG A 5 21.02 2.84 27.66
CA ARG A 5 20.94 2.79 26.21
C ARG A 5 19.57 2.22 25.90
N GLU A 6 18.61 3.09 25.58
CA GLU A 6 17.36 2.66 24.96
C GLU A 6 17.71 1.67 23.83
N PRO A 7 17.03 0.52 23.73
CA PRO A 7 17.27 -0.39 22.62
C PRO A 7 16.91 0.36 21.33
N GLN A 8 17.93 0.84 20.61
CA GLN A 8 17.77 1.40 19.29
C GLN A 8 17.34 0.25 18.38
N ILE A 9 16.03 0.06 18.21
CA ILE A 9 15.47 -0.93 17.29
C ILE A 9 16.04 -0.63 15.91
N SER A 10 16.69 -1.62 15.31
CA SER A 10 17.37 -1.42 14.03
C SER A 10 16.35 -1.10 12.94
N PRO A 11 16.65 -0.22 11.97
CA PRO A 11 15.73 0.06 10.85
C PRO A 11 15.30 -1.22 10.11
N ALA A 12 16.18 -2.23 10.05
CA ALA A 12 15.88 -3.55 9.49
C ALA A 12 14.77 -4.30 10.27
N GLU A 13 14.77 -4.23 11.61
CA GLU A 13 13.74 -4.86 12.44
C GLU A 13 12.40 -4.15 12.26
N VAL A 14 12.43 -2.82 12.18
CA VAL A 14 11.24 -2.00 11.88
C VAL A 14 10.68 -2.36 10.51
N VAL A 15 11.53 -2.46 9.48
CA VAL A 15 11.10 -2.86 8.13
C VAL A 15 10.47 -4.25 8.15
N ARG A 16 11.05 -5.23 8.85
CA ARG A 16 10.45 -6.57 8.97
C ARG A 16 9.07 -6.53 9.63
N ALA A 17 8.94 -5.78 10.73
CA ALA A 17 7.66 -5.61 11.41
C ALA A 17 6.61 -4.91 10.53
N LEU A 18 7.02 -3.92 9.73
CA LEU A 18 6.15 -3.25 8.77
C LEU A 18 5.73 -4.19 7.64
N ALA A 19 6.66 -4.94 7.05
CA ALA A 19 6.37 -5.89 5.98
C ALA A 19 5.37 -6.97 6.41
N ALA A 20 5.48 -7.45 7.66
CA ALA A 20 4.50 -8.39 8.23
C ALA A 20 3.10 -7.78 8.40
N ARG A 21 3.02 -6.48 8.75
CA ARG A 21 1.75 -5.76 8.93
C ARG A 21 1.10 -5.33 7.61
N PHE A 22 1.90 -5.14 6.56
CA PHE A 22 1.49 -4.62 5.26
C PHE A 22 1.95 -5.56 4.13
N PRO A 23 1.39 -6.77 4.01
CA PRO A 23 1.86 -7.78 3.06
C PRO A 23 1.67 -7.38 1.58
N ALA A 24 0.82 -6.40 1.29
CA ALA A 24 0.64 -5.85 -0.06
C ALA A 24 1.72 -4.82 -0.45
N TRP A 25 2.65 -4.51 0.46
CA TRP A 25 3.68 -3.51 0.29
C TRP A 25 5.06 -4.17 0.34
N THR A 26 5.92 -3.81 -0.61
CA THR A 26 7.36 -4.04 -0.52
C THR A 26 7.96 -2.87 0.24
N ILE A 27 8.62 -3.12 1.37
CA ILE A 27 9.10 -2.07 2.28
C ILE A 27 10.61 -2.24 2.50
N TRP A 28 11.35 -1.15 2.48
CA TRP A 28 12.79 -1.14 2.72
C TRP A 28 13.25 0.14 3.41
N TRP A 29 14.44 0.10 3.99
CA TRP A 29 15.12 1.26 4.54
C TRP A 29 16.14 1.77 3.53
N GLY A 30 16.07 3.05 3.18
CA GLY A 30 17.02 3.70 2.30
C GLY A 30 18.19 4.25 3.13
N GLU A 31 19.30 3.53 3.20
CA GLU A 31 20.51 3.98 3.94
C GLU A 31 20.98 5.38 3.52
N ALA A 32 20.99 5.66 2.21
CA ALA A 32 21.42 6.96 1.68
C ALA A 32 20.51 8.13 2.08
N THR A 33 19.20 7.90 2.19
CA THR A 33 18.21 8.94 2.52
C THR A 33 17.80 8.92 3.99
N ARG A 34 18.20 7.88 4.74
CA ARG A 34 17.75 7.61 6.11
C ARG A 34 16.23 7.67 6.24
N ARG A 35 15.53 7.08 5.27
CA ARG A 35 14.07 7.10 5.16
C ARG A 35 13.50 5.71 4.92
N TYR A 36 12.28 5.50 5.38
CA TYR A 36 11.49 4.31 5.08
C TYR A 36 10.82 4.48 3.72
N TRP A 37 11.00 3.48 2.87
CA TRP A 37 10.41 3.43 1.55
C TRP A 37 9.44 2.26 1.47
N GLY A 38 8.37 2.46 0.71
CA GLY A 38 7.41 1.43 0.40
C GLY A 38 6.92 1.56 -1.02
N MET A 39 6.78 0.42 -1.68
CA MET A 39 6.20 0.30 -3.00
C MET A 39 5.03 -0.67 -2.92
N ARG A 40 3.93 -0.31 -3.58
CA ARG A 40 2.81 -1.21 -3.80
C ARG A 40 2.35 -1.17 -5.24
N ARG A 41 1.96 -2.33 -5.74
CA ARG A 41 1.32 -2.46 -7.05
C ARG A 41 -0.21 -2.41 -6.91
N ARG A 42 -0.83 -1.56 -7.73
CA ARG A 42 -2.29 -1.52 -7.91
C ARG A 42 -2.73 -2.62 -8.87
N ARG A 43 -4.03 -2.94 -8.87
CA ARG A 43 -4.61 -3.96 -9.78
C ARG A 43 -4.52 -3.58 -11.27
N ASP A 44 -4.48 -2.29 -11.57
CA ASP A 44 -4.30 -1.74 -12.93
C ASP A 44 -2.83 -1.75 -13.38
N GLY A 45 -1.91 -2.20 -12.53
CA GLY A 45 -0.48 -2.27 -12.81
C GLY A 45 0.31 -1.02 -12.40
N ALA A 46 -0.34 0.08 -12.00
CA ALA A 46 0.35 1.28 -11.55
C ALA A 46 1.06 1.06 -10.21
N LEU A 47 2.21 1.71 -10.03
CA LEU A 47 3.01 1.64 -8.81
C LEU A 47 2.75 2.86 -7.94
N ILE A 48 2.54 2.63 -6.64
CA ILE A 48 2.45 3.66 -5.62
C ILE A 48 3.70 3.59 -4.77
N TYR A 49 4.31 4.75 -4.57
CA TYR A 49 5.50 4.91 -3.74
C TYR A 49 5.15 5.74 -2.51
N ILE A 50 5.67 5.30 -1.37
CA ILE A 50 5.68 6.05 -0.11
C ILE A 50 7.13 6.21 0.31
N GLU A 51 7.48 7.45 0.60
CA GLU A 51 8.68 7.80 1.37
C GLU A 51 8.21 8.31 2.73
N ALA A 52 8.93 7.98 3.80
CA ALA A 52 8.58 8.42 5.15
C ALA A 52 9.82 8.60 6.03
N ASN A 53 9.84 9.66 6.83
CA ASN A 53 10.96 9.92 7.75
C ASN A 53 10.90 9.06 9.01
N SER A 54 9.75 8.43 9.28
CA SER A 54 9.53 7.55 10.43
C SER A 54 8.61 6.38 10.08
N ALA A 55 8.69 5.32 10.88
CA ALA A 55 7.80 4.16 10.77
C ALA A 55 6.32 4.54 10.97
N GLN A 56 6.04 5.49 11.88
CA GLN A 56 4.69 5.97 12.15
C GLN A 56 4.12 6.72 10.95
N GLU A 57 4.91 7.59 10.32
CA GLU A 57 4.53 8.29 9.10
C GLU A 57 4.24 7.29 7.97
N PHE A 58 5.09 6.24 7.84
CA PHE A 58 4.86 5.17 6.88
C PHE A 58 3.51 4.48 7.10
N VAL A 59 3.22 4.08 8.35
CA VAL A 59 1.96 3.41 8.73
C VAL A 59 0.75 4.27 8.37
N GLN A 60 0.80 5.57 8.66
CA GLN A 60 -0.30 6.48 8.35
C GLN A 60 -0.55 6.58 6.84
N ARG A 61 0.52 6.82 6.06
CA ARG A 61 0.41 6.92 4.59
C ARG A 61 -0.05 5.61 3.96
N ALA A 62 0.52 4.47 4.38
CA ALA A 62 0.13 3.15 3.88
C ALA A 62 -1.35 2.86 4.14
N ARG A 63 -1.84 3.15 5.35
CA ARG A 63 -3.27 3.00 5.70
C ARG A 63 -4.18 3.92 4.88
N GLN A 64 -3.79 5.17 4.68
CA GLN A 64 -4.55 6.12 3.85
C GLN A 64 -4.63 5.63 2.40
N THR A 65 -3.51 5.16 1.83
CA THR A 65 -3.50 4.57 0.50
C THR A 65 -4.36 3.31 0.42
N ASP A 66 -4.28 2.42 1.42
CA ASP A 66 -5.13 1.22 1.50
C ASP A 66 -6.62 1.53 1.60
N ALA A 67 -7.00 2.60 2.30
CA ALA A 67 -8.37 3.09 2.37
C ALA A 67 -8.81 3.67 1.02
N TRP A 68 -7.99 4.55 0.43
CA TRP A 68 -8.26 5.18 -0.86
C TRP A 68 -8.44 4.15 -1.99
N LEU A 69 -7.58 3.14 -2.04
CA LEU A 69 -7.67 2.06 -3.03
C LEU A 69 -8.92 1.19 -2.86
N ARG A 70 -9.37 0.97 -1.61
CA ARG A 70 -10.62 0.24 -1.36
C ARG A 70 -11.83 1.05 -1.83
N SER A 71 -11.87 2.34 -1.56
CA SER A 71 -12.95 3.22 -2.05
C SER A 71 -12.97 3.33 -3.57
N HIS A 72 -11.80 3.49 -4.22
CA HIS A 72 -11.70 3.60 -5.68
C HIS A 72 -11.99 2.28 -6.42
N ALA A 73 -11.82 1.13 -5.76
CA ALA A 73 -12.23 -0.14 -6.34
C ALA A 73 -13.77 -0.30 -6.39
N ALA A 74 -14.49 0.30 -5.44
CA ALA A 74 -15.95 0.25 -5.37
C ALA A 74 -16.63 1.20 -6.38
N ASP A 75 -15.93 2.26 -6.81
CA ASP A 75 -16.46 3.24 -7.77
C ASP A 75 -16.40 2.77 -9.23
N ARG A 76 -15.73 1.64 -9.52
CA ARG A 76 -15.71 1.10 -10.88
C ARG A 76 -17.10 0.54 -11.17
N PRO A 77 -17.93 1.16 -12.04
CA PRO A 77 -19.21 0.58 -12.38
C PRO A 77 -18.91 -0.76 -13.02
N GLU A 78 -19.36 -1.84 -12.38
CA GLU A 78 -19.43 -3.15 -13.00
C GLU A 78 -20.05 -2.90 -14.36
N THR A 79 -19.25 -3.07 -15.41
CA THR A 79 -19.70 -2.97 -16.78
C THR A 79 -20.71 -4.09 -16.90
N ARG A 80 -21.97 -3.72 -16.63
CA ARG A 80 -23.16 -4.53 -16.76
C ARG A 80 -22.97 -5.23 -18.09
N ARG A 81 -22.64 -6.51 -18.03
CA ARG A 81 -22.77 -7.42 -19.14
C ARG A 81 -24.27 -7.48 -19.42
N ASP A 82 -24.80 -6.44 -20.04
CA ASP A 82 -26.06 -6.49 -20.76
C ASP A 82 -25.76 -7.17 -22.11
N ARG A 83 -25.28 -8.40 -21.98
CA ARG A 83 -25.21 -9.37 -23.06
C ARG A 83 -26.55 -10.09 -23.07
N ARG A 84 -27.64 -9.37 -23.35
CA ARG A 84 -28.91 -9.99 -23.75
C ARG A 84 -29.85 -9.02 -24.46
N SER A 85 -29.47 -8.56 -25.65
CA SER A 85 -30.46 -8.19 -26.66
C SER A 85 -30.64 -9.39 -27.60
N PRO A 86 -31.72 -10.17 -27.52
CA PRO A 86 -32.13 -11.01 -28.64
C PRO A 86 -32.77 -10.09 -29.69
N GLY A 87 -32.10 -9.85 -30.81
CA GLY A 87 -32.78 -9.44 -32.04
C GLY A 87 -33.14 -10.67 -32.89
N PRO A 88 -33.87 -10.52 -34.00
CA PRO A 88 -35.09 -9.75 -34.23
C PRO A 88 -36.31 -10.69 -34.31
N ARG A 89 -37.53 -10.21 -34.02
CA ARG A 89 -38.76 -10.91 -34.44
C ARG A 89 -39.23 -10.28 -35.75
N THR A 90 -38.97 -10.97 -36.84
CA THR A 90 -39.67 -10.79 -38.12
C THR A 90 -41.10 -11.31 -37.98
N ALA A 91 -42.07 -10.50 -38.41
CA ALA A 91 -43.41 -10.90 -38.80
C ALA A 91 -43.85 -9.98 -39.95
#